data_AF-A0A3C0MHI8-F1
#
_entry.id   AF-A0A3C0MHI8-F1
#
_cell.length_a   1.000
_cell.length_b   1.000
_cell.length_c   1.000
_cell.angle_alpha   90.00
_cell.angle_beta   90.00
_cell.angle_gamma   90.00
#
_symmetry.space_group_name_H-M   'P 1'
#
loop_
_entity.id
_entity.type
_entity.pdbx_description
1 polymer ?
#
loop_
_entity_poly.entity_id
_entity_poly.type
_entity_poly.pdbx_seq_one_letter_code
_entity_poly.pdbx_strand_id
1 'polypeptide(L)'
;MAATYKAIGWNRHKVIYDLIALTGVGLYIGGFVVLTPMLNPEAANTSPEILVISALGACAFFLLHVVLAIGPLARLSPAFLPLLYNRRHLGVLLFIVALGHGAFALVWYHAFSVTNPLVSIFLDTGDYQGIAGFPFEVLGLAALAILYVMAATSHDFWLNNLSPRLWKALHMLVYVAYALLVGHVLLGAARESGDPGVYAWVTLGGFAFIAGLHLTAGLLSWSQDAATDRLVRDGWLELGPALSIPDNRAR
;
A
#
# COMPACT_ATOMS: atom_id res chain seq x y z
N MET A 1 15.44 -1.40 -33.81
CA MET A 1 14.88 -0.09 -33.41
C MET A 1 14.94 -0.01 -31.90
N ALA A 2 15.71 0.93 -31.33
CA ALA A 2 15.71 1.14 -29.89
C ALA A 2 14.34 1.73 -29.49
N ALA A 3 13.56 0.99 -28.70
CA ALA A 3 12.30 1.49 -28.19
C ALA A 3 12.59 2.70 -27.29
N THR A 4 12.04 3.87 -27.62
CA THR A 4 12.07 5.03 -26.72
C THR A 4 11.17 4.76 -25.53
N TYR A 5 11.76 4.34 -24.41
CA TYR A 5 11.05 4.18 -23.15
C TYR A 5 10.70 5.55 -22.57
N LYS A 6 9.41 5.80 -22.33
CA LYS A 6 8.98 6.88 -21.44
C LYS A 6 8.67 6.27 -20.08
N ALA A 7 9.24 6.85 -19.01
CA ALA A 7 8.99 6.37 -17.66
C ALA A 7 7.51 6.45 -17.29
N ILE A 8 6.85 7.55 -17.67
CA ILE A 8 5.42 7.80 -17.45
C ILE A 8 4.82 8.44 -18.70
N GLY A 9 3.79 7.81 -19.27
CA GLY A 9 2.94 8.43 -20.29
C GLY A 9 1.96 9.42 -19.67
N TRP A 10 2.42 10.64 -19.38
CA TRP A 10 1.61 11.70 -18.77
C TRP A 10 0.43 12.11 -19.65
N ASN A 11 -0.74 12.29 -19.04
CA ASN A 11 -1.93 12.86 -19.65
C ASN A 11 -2.72 13.65 -18.59
N ARG A 12 -3.71 14.44 -19.02
CA ARG A 12 -4.49 15.30 -18.12
C ARG A 12 -5.17 14.51 -16.98
N HIS A 13 -5.67 13.30 -17.24
CA HIS A 13 -6.34 12.48 -16.23
C HIS A 13 -5.37 12.00 -15.14
N LYS A 14 -4.16 11.57 -15.52
CA LYS A 14 -3.10 11.18 -14.56
C LYS A 14 -2.67 12.36 -13.69
N VAL A 15 -2.50 13.54 -14.29
CA VAL A 15 -2.14 14.75 -13.54
C VAL A 15 -3.23 15.12 -12.53
N ILE A 16 -4.50 15.12 -12.94
CA ILE A 16 -5.61 15.41 -12.02
C ILE A 16 -5.68 14.36 -10.90
N TYR A 17 -5.51 13.09 -11.25
CA TYR A 17 -5.48 11.99 -10.29
C TYR A 17 -4.38 12.19 -9.24
N ASP A 18 -3.14 12.47 -9.68
CA ASP A 18 -2.00 12.67 -8.80
C ASP A 18 -2.19 13.91 -7.92
N LEU A 19 -2.74 15.01 -8.47
CA LEU A 19 -3.05 16.21 -7.69
C LEU A 19 -4.11 15.94 -6.61
N ILE A 20 -5.16 15.19 -6.91
CA ILE A 20 -6.19 14.80 -5.93
C ILE A 20 -5.54 13.93 -4.84
N ALA A 21 -4.74 12.94 -5.22
CA ALA A 21 -4.08 12.05 -4.28
C ALA A 21 -3.10 12.81 -3.36
N LEU A 22 -2.27 13.69 -3.92
CA LEU A 22 -1.35 14.54 -3.17
C LEU A 22 -2.08 15.50 -2.23
N THR A 23 -3.18 16.11 -2.70
CA THR A 23 -4.02 16.97 -1.86
C THR A 23 -4.64 16.19 -0.71
N GLY A 24 -5.15 14.98 -0.97
CA GLY A 24 -5.68 14.09 0.06
C GLY A 24 -4.63 13.72 1.11
N VAL A 25 -3.40 13.40 0.70
CA VAL A 25 -2.28 13.16 1.62
C VAL A 25 -1.94 14.39 2.44
N GLY A 26 -1.84 15.56 1.81
CA GLY A 26 -1.57 16.83 2.51
C GLY A 26 -2.65 17.19 3.53
N LEU A 27 -3.93 17.01 3.16
CA LEU A 27 -5.06 17.21 4.06
C LEU A 27 -5.07 16.20 5.21
N TYR A 28 -4.76 14.93 4.94
CA TYR A 28 -4.67 13.91 5.97
C TYR A 28 -3.58 14.25 6.99
N ILE A 29 -2.35 14.54 6.52
CA ILE A 29 -1.21 14.85 7.39
C ILE A 29 -1.47 16.15 8.17
N GLY A 30 -1.90 17.22 7.48
CA GLY A 30 -2.20 18.50 8.13
C GLY A 30 -3.34 18.38 9.13
N GLY A 31 -4.41 17.68 8.78
CA GLY A 31 -5.52 17.37 9.68
C GLY A 31 -5.06 16.56 10.89
N PHE A 32 -4.22 15.54 10.71
CA PHE A 32 -3.67 14.75 11.81
C PHE A 32 -2.85 15.60 12.78
N VAL A 33 -1.93 16.41 12.28
CA VAL A 33 -1.04 17.25 13.10
C VAL A 33 -1.81 18.34 13.84
N VAL A 34 -2.86 18.90 13.26
CA VAL A 34 -3.67 19.95 13.88
C VAL A 34 -4.73 19.39 14.83
N LEU A 35 -5.51 18.38 14.40
CA LEU A 35 -6.65 17.88 15.16
C LEU A 35 -6.23 17.01 16.35
N THR A 36 -5.15 16.23 16.23
CA THR A 36 -4.68 15.35 17.32
C THR A 36 -4.43 16.11 18.63
N PRO A 37 -3.62 17.19 18.67
CA PRO A 37 -3.42 17.96 19.89
C PRO A 37 -4.65 18.77 20.33
N MET A 38 -5.54 19.14 19.40
CA MET A 38 -6.80 19.82 19.74
C MET A 38 -7.81 18.91 20.43
N LEU A 39 -7.83 17.62 20.07
CA LEU A 39 -8.78 16.63 20.57
C LEU A 39 -8.23 15.84 21.76
N ASN A 40 -6.91 15.76 21.91
CA ASN A 40 -6.25 15.02 22.99
C ASN A 40 -5.26 15.93 23.73
N PRO A 41 -5.62 16.42 24.95
CA PRO A 41 -4.76 17.30 25.74
C PRO A 41 -3.38 16.71 26.07
N GLU A 42 -3.26 15.39 26.16
CA GLU A 42 -1.98 14.71 26.37
C GLU A 42 -1.07 14.82 25.12
N ALA A 43 -1.66 14.74 23.93
CA ALA A 43 -0.93 14.87 22.67
C ALA A 43 -0.50 16.32 22.38
N ALA A 44 -1.08 17.32 23.06
CA ALA A 44 -0.63 18.71 22.96
C ALA A 44 0.79 18.92 23.52
N ASN A 45 1.27 18.00 24.37
CA ASN A 45 2.62 18.02 24.93
C ASN A 45 3.63 17.20 24.08
N THR A 46 3.17 16.53 23.03
CA THR A 46 4.02 15.77 22.12
C THR A 46 4.77 16.70 21.18
N SER A 47 6.04 16.40 20.89
CA SER A 47 6.82 17.23 19.97
C SER A 47 6.22 17.20 18.55
N PRO A 48 6.27 18.31 17.79
CA PRO A 48 5.75 18.37 16.42
C PRO A 48 6.36 17.31 15.50
N GLU A 49 7.63 16.94 15.72
CA GLU A 49 8.35 15.95 14.93
C GLU A 49 7.75 14.56 15.10
N ILE A 50 7.43 14.16 16.34
CA ILE A 50 6.76 12.89 16.63
C ILE A 50 5.36 12.88 15.99
N LEU A 51 4.60 13.98 16.09
CA LEU A 51 3.29 14.08 15.44
C LEU A 51 3.38 13.93 13.92
N VAL A 52 4.39 14.49 13.27
CA VAL A 52 4.63 14.33 11.83
C VAL A 52 5.01 12.89 11.49
N ILE A 53 5.89 12.24 12.28
CA ILE A 53 6.25 10.83 12.09
C ILE A 53 5.01 9.94 12.19
N SER A 54 4.17 10.14 13.22
CA SER A 54 2.92 9.40 13.42
C SER A 54 1.92 9.68 12.28
N ALA A 55 1.79 10.93 11.84
CA ALA A 55 0.92 11.31 10.72
C ALA A 55 1.33 10.62 9.42
N LEU A 56 2.63 10.59 9.10
CA LEU A 56 3.16 9.90 7.93
C LEU A 56 2.92 8.39 8.01
N GLY A 57 3.17 7.78 9.17
CA GLY A 57 2.94 6.34 9.40
C GLY A 57 1.46 5.97 9.24
N ALA A 58 0.57 6.72 9.89
CA ALA A 58 -0.88 6.52 9.79
C ALA A 58 -1.38 6.76 8.36
N CYS A 59 -0.90 7.80 7.68
CA CYS A 59 -1.25 8.10 6.29
C CYS A 59 -0.80 6.98 5.34
N ALA A 60 0.43 6.48 5.49
CA ALA A 60 0.95 5.37 4.70
C ALA A 60 0.11 4.10 4.93
N PHE A 61 -0.20 3.77 6.18
CA PHE A 61 -1.01 2.58 6.47
C PHE A 61 -2.44 2.70 5.91
N PHE A 62 -3.05 3.89 6.01
CA PHE A 62 -4.33 4.19 5.39
C PHE A 62 -4.28 4.08 3.86
N LEU A 63 -3.28 4.68 3.22
CA LEU A 63 -3.07 4.58 1.77
C LEU A 63 -2.91 3.12 1.31
N LEU A 64 -2.24 2.28 2.09
CA LEU A 64 -2.12 0.85 1.78
C LEU A 64 -3.49 0.15 1.78
N HIS A 65 -4.38 0.46 2.74
CA HIS A 65 -5.75 -0.05 2.72
C HIS A 65 -6.51 0.41 1.49
N VAL A 66 -6.39 1.70 1.14
CA VAL A 66 -6.99 2.23 -0.09
C VAL A 66 -6.48 1.44 -1.30
N VAL A 67 -5.15 1.30 -1.46
CA VAL A 67 -4.53 0.56 -2.58
C VAL A 67 -5.03 -0.88 -2.67
N LEU A 68 -5.10 -1.60 -1.54
CA LEU A 68 -5.58 -2.98 -1.50
C LEU A 68 -7.08 -3.10 -1.80
N ALA A 69 -7.89 -2.11 -1.41
CA ALA A 69 -9.32 -2.12 -1.67
C ALA A 69 -9.68 -1.89 -3.15
N ILE A 70 -8.84 -1.19 -3.94
CA ILE A 70 -9.15 -0.83 -5.34
C ILE A 70 -9.45 -2.07 -6.20
N GLY A 71 -8.65 -3.13 -6.03
CA GLY A 71 -8.78 -4.37 -6.80
C GLY A 71 -10.15 -5.05 -6.64
N PRO A 72 -10.55 -5.45 -5.42
CA PRO A 72 -11.86 -6.04 -5.17
C PRO A 72 -13.00 -5.07 -5.48
N LEU A 73 -12.87 -3.77 -5.15
CA LEU A 73 -13.91 -2.79 -5.46
C LEU A 73 -14.18 -2.66 -6.97
N ALA A 74 -13.13 -2.69 -7.80
CA ALA A 74 -13.27 -2.66 -9.26
C ALA A 74 -13.89 -3.94 -9.84
N ARG A 75 -13.80 -5.08 -9.14
CA ARG A 75 -14.53 -6.31 -9.49
C ARG A 75 -16.01 -6.22 -9.13
N LEU A 76 -16.32 -5.57 -8.01
CA LEU A 76 -17.69 -5.43 -7.51
C LEU A 76 -18.47 -4.32 -8.23
N SER A 77 -17.80 -3.26 -8.68
CA SER A 77 -18.43 -2.16 -9.40
C SER A 77 -17.49 -1.50 -10.42
N PRO A 78 -17.95 -1.27 -11.67
CA PRO A 78 -17.15 -0.61 -12.69
C PRO A 78 -16.83 0.85 -12.37
N ALA A 79 -17.52 1.47 -11.39
CA ALA A 79 -17.26 2.83 -10.94
C ALA A 79 -15.83 3.03 -10.41
N PHE A 80 -15.15 1.96 -9.97
CA PHE A 80 -13.78 2.01 -9.45
C PHE A 80 -12.71 1.75 -10.52
N LEU A 81 -13.08 1.50 -11.78
CA LEU A 81 -12.12 1.31 -12.88
C LEU A 81 -11.19 2.52 -13.12
N PRO A 82 -11.64 3.79 -13.02
CA PRO A 82 -10.74 4.94 -13.13
C PRO A 82 -9.64 4.94 -12.05
N LEU A 83 -9.98 4.48 -10.85
CA LEU A 83 -9.05 4.36 -9.73
C LEU A 83 -8.09 3.19 -9.94
N LEU A 84 -8.58 2.07 -10.49
CA LEU A 84 -7.77 0.91 -10.88
C LEU A 84 -6.74 1.25 -11.96
N TYR A 85 -7.10 2.10 -12.92
CA TYR A 85 -6.23 2.52 -14.03
C TYR A 85 -4.95 3.22 -13.54
N ASN A 86 -5.06 4.05 -12.50
CA ASN A 86 -3.94 4.83 -11.94
C ASN A 86 -3.33 4.23 -10.67
N ARG A 87 -3.67 2.97 -10.30
CA ARG A 87 -3.21 2.34 -9.05
C ARG A 87 -1.69 2.34 -8.86
N ARG A 88 -0.91 2.34 -9.94
CA ARG A 88 0.57 2.40 -9.91
C ARG A 88 1.07 3.72 -9.32
N HIS A 89 0.43 4.84 -9.67
CA HIS A 89 0.77 6.16 -9.13
C HIS A 89 0.50 6.22 -7.62
N LEU A 90 -0.65 5.69 -7.19
CA LEU A 90 -0.99 5.62 -5.77
C LEU A 90 -0.04 4.71 -4.98
N GLY A 91 0.40 3.58 -5.57
CA GLY A 91 1.41 2.71 -4.96
C GLY A 91 2.78 3.39 -4.78
N VAL A 92 3.21 4.21 -5.75
CA VAL A 92 4.44 5.01 -5.61
C VAL A 92 4.27 6.11 -4.55
N LEU A 93 3.11 6.78 -4.50
CA LEU A 93 2.81 7.77 -3.47
C LEU A 93 2.83 7.14 -2.07
N LEU A 94 2.20 5.97 -1.90
CA LEU A 94 2.28 5.17 -0.67
C LEU A 94 3.75 4.94 -0.26
N PHE A 95 4.59 4.49 -1.20
CA PHE A 95 6.01 4.29 -0.91
C PHE A 95 6.71 5.58 -0.47
N ILE A 96 6.45 6.72 -1.13
CA ILE A 96 7.07 8.00 -0.77
C ILE A 96 6.66 8.43 0.65
N VAL A 97 5.38 8.30 1.01
CA VAL A 97 4.89 8.63 2.34
C VAL A 97 5.49 7.69 3.40
N ALA A 98 5.54 6.37 3.11
CA ALA A 98 6.15 5.38 3.99
C ALA A 98 7.67 5.60 4.16
N LEU A 99 8.37 5.98 3.09
CA LEU A 99 9.79 6.35 3.13
C LEU A 99 9.98 7.60 3.99
N GLY A 100 9.10 8.59 3.88
CA GLY A 100 9.09 9.77 4.75
C GLY A 100 8.97 9.38 6.22
N HIS A 101 8.00 8.53 6.56
CA HIS A 101 7.84 7.99 7.91
C HIS A 101 9.13 7.31 8.41
N GLY A 102 9.65 6.34 7.64
CA GLY A 102 10.85 5.59 8.03
C GLY A 102 12.11 6.45 8.13
N ALA A 103 12.30 7.41 7.22
CA ALA A 103 13.45 8.30 7.23
C ALA A 103 13.41 9.28 8.42
N PHE A 104 12.26 9.87 8.71
CA PHE A 104 12.11 10.77 9.86
C PHE A 104 12.23 9.99 11.18
N ALA A 105 11.63 8.80 11.28
CA ALA A 105 11.77 7.93 12.44
C ALA A 105 13.24 7.52 12.67
N LEU A 106 13.96 7.14 11.60
CA LEU A 106 15.38 6.80 11.68
C LEU A 106 16.22 7.96 12.22
N VAL A 107 16.00 9.17 11.71
CA VAL A 107 16.73 10.34 12.16
C VAL A 107 16.37 10.68 13.61
N TRP A 108 15.08 10.72 13.94
CA TRP A 108 14.61 11.16 15.26
C TRP A 108 14.99 10.18 16.38
N TYR A 109 14.80 8.88 16.17
CA TYR A 109 14.98 7.87 17.21
C TYR A 109 16.40 7.27 17.25
N HIS A 110 17.17 7.32 16.16
CA HIS A 110 18.46 6.62 16.10
C HIS A 110 19.67 7.49 15.72
N ALA A 111 19.52 8.72 15.20
CA ALA A 111 20.68 9.51 14.74
C ALA A 111 21.69 9.86 15.84
N PHE A 112 21.25 9.89 17.09
CA PHE A 112 22.07 10.22 18.26
C PHE A 112 22.54 8.98 19.04
N SER A 113 22.30 7.77 18.52
CA SER A 113 22.83 6.53 19.10
C SER A 113 24.35 6.45 18.91
N VAL A 114 25.03 5.74 19.82
CA VAL A 114 26.45 5.39 19.67
C VAL A 114 26.68 4.36 18.55
N THR A 115 25.62 3.65 18.15
CA THR A 115 25.64 2.69 17.05
C THR A 115 25.17 3.36 15.75
N ASN A 116 25.58 2.80 14.61
CA ASN A 116 25.10 3.28 13.31
C ASN A 116 23.55 3.20 13.26
N PRO A 117 22.84 4.25 12.82
CA PRO A 117 21.37 4.28 12.84
C PRO A 117 20.68 3.14 12.08
N LEU A 118 21.28 2.62 11.01
CA LEU A 118 20.70 1.48 10.29
C LEU A 118 20.89 0.17 11.05
N VAL A 119 21.97 0.07 11.82
CA VAL A 119 22.28 -1.10 12.63
C VAL A 119 21.45 -1.08 13.92
N SER A 120 21.19 0.09 14.50
CA SER A 120 20.40 0.23 15.73
C SER A 120 18.98 -0.28 15.58
N ILE A 121 18.38 -0.21 14.39
CA ILE A 121 17.06 -0.83 14.07
C ILE A 121 17.02 -2.31 14.49
N PHE A 122 18.14 -3.03 14.40
CA PHE A 122 18.22 -4.45 14.74
C PHE A 122 18.64 -4.71 16.19
N LEU A 123 19.23 -3.72 16.87
CA LEU A 123 19.97 -3.94 18.13
C LEU A 123 19.37 -3.23 19.34
N ASP A 124 18.81 -2.03 19.20
CA ASP A 124 18.46 -1.15 20.34
C ASP A 124 17.39 -1.75 21.27
N THR A 125 16.54 -2.63 20.74
CA THR A 125 15.35 -3.12 21.44
C THR A 125 15.19 -4.63 21.39
N GLY A 126 16.23 -5.36 20.96
CA GLY A 126 16.14 -6.73 20.45
C GLY A 126 15.96 -7.84 21.49
N ASP A 127 14.81 -7.91 22.16
CA ASP A 127 14.32 -9.21 22.64
C ASP A 127 13.46 -9.87 21.57
N TYR A 128 14.13 -10.60 20.67
CA TYR A 128 13.47 -11.36 19.60
C TYR A 128 12.64 -12.56 20.10
N GLN A 129 12.72 -12.89 21.40
CA GLN A 129 11.98 -14.01 21.98
C GLN A 129 10.67 -13.58 22.64
N GLY A 130 10.53 -12.31 23.02
CA GLY A 130 9.33 -11.75 23.64
C GLY A 130 8.46 -10.92 22.70
N ILE A 131 7.13 -11.00 22.84
CA ILE A 131 6.19 -10.20 22.05
C ILE A 131 6.31 -8.71 22.39
N ALA A 132 6.32 -8.36 23.67
CA ALA A 132 6.50 -6.97 24.12
C ALA A 132 7.92 -6.44 23.82
N GLY A 133 8.91 -7.35 23.78
CA GLY A 133 10.31 -7.07 23.53
C GLY A 133 10.73 -7.12 22.05
N PHE A 134 9.82 -7.48 21.14
CA PHE A 134 10.19 -7.65 19.73
C PHE A 134 10.53 -6.31 19.03
N PRO A 135 11.64 -6.21 18.27
CA PRO A 135 12.00 -5.02 17.53
C PRO A 135 11.11 -4.86 16.29
N PHE A 136 9.94 -4.26 16.49
CA PHE A 136 8.91 -4.05 15.48
C PHE A 136 9.40 -3.17 14.30
N GLU A 137 10.46 -2.39 14.50
CA GLU A 137 11.12 -1.57 13.50
C GLU A 137 11.67 -2.42 12.34
N VAL A 138 12.13 -3.64 12.62
CA VAL A 138 12.61 -4.59 11.61
C VAL A 138 11.48 -5.00 10.65
N LEU A 139 10.24 -5.15 11.15
CA LEU A 139 9.08 -5.43 10.30
C LEU A 139 8.77 -4.26 9.37
N GLY A 140 8.86 -3.04 9.89
CA GLY A 140 8.69 -1.80 9.12
C GLY A 140 9.74 -1.66 8.03
N LEU A 141 11.01 -1.92 8.36
CA LEU A 141 12.12 -1.90 7.40
C LEU A 141 11.95 -2.96 6.30
N ALA A 142 11.59 -4.19 6.67
CA ALA A 142 11.34 -5.27 5.70
C ALA A 142 10.16 -4.94 4.77
N ALA A 143 9.08 -4.38 5.31
CA ALA A 143 7.95 -3.92 4.50
C ALA A 143 8.34 -2.77 3.57
N LEU A 144 9.10 -1.79 4.06
CA LEU A 144 9.59 -0.66 3.27
C LEU A 144 10.49 -1.13 2.12
N ALA A 145 11.34 -2.14 2.34
CA ALA A 145 12.16 -2.73 1.29
C ALA A 145 11.30 -3.39 0.19
N ILE A 146 10.22 -4.10 0.56
CA ILE A 146 9.26 -4.65 -0.40
C ILE A 146 8.58 -3.52 -1.19
N LEU A 147 8.07 -2.50 -0.50
CA LEU A 147 7.44 -1.34 -1.15
C LEU A 147 8.39 -0.60 -2.08
N TYR A 148 9.67 -0.47 -1.71
CA TYR A 148 10.71 0.10 -2.56
C TYR A 148 10.87 -0.70 -3.85
N VAL A 149 11.01 -2.03 -3.78
CA VAL A 149 11.13 -2.88 -4.96
C VAL A 149 9.90 -2.74 -5.86
N MET A 150 8.70 -2.73 -5.28
CA MET A 150 7.45 -2.53 -6.02
C MET A 150 7.38 -1.15 -6.69
N ALA A 151 7.77 -0.08 -5.98
CA ALA A 151 7.77 1.28 -6.51
C ALA A 151 8.82 1.44 -7.62
N ALA A 152 10.04 0.94 -7.41
CA ALA A 152 11.12 0.97 -8.40
C ALA A 152 10.77 0.18 -9.67
N THR A 153 9.97 -0.88 -9.55
CA THR A 153 9.52 -1.71 -10.69
C THR A 153 8.17 -1.29 -11.29
N SER A 154 7.62 -0.15 -10.90
CA SER A 154 6.27 0.28 -11.31
C SER A 154 6.18 0.94 -12.70
N HIS A 155 7.31 1.38 -13.27
CA HIS A 155 7.34 2.16 -14.51
C HIS A 155 7.37 1.30 -15.79
N ASP A 156 7.00 1.88 -16.94
CA ASP A 156 6.73 1.15 -18.18
C ASP A 156 7.96 0.40 -18.73
N PHE A 157 9.18 0.84 -18.42
CA PHE A 157 10.38 0.06 -18.74
C PHE A 157 10.35 -1.33 -18.09
N TRP A 158 10.07 -1.46 -16.78
CA TRP A 158 10.04 -2.77 -16.13
C TRP A 158 8.86 -3.61 -16.59
N LEU A 159 7.72 -2.98 -16.88
CA LEU A 159 6.55 -3.67 -17.45
C LEU A 159 6.90 -4.37 -18.78
N ASN A 160 7.74 -3.75 -19.60
CA ASN A 160 8.17 -4.29 -20.90
C ASN A 160 9.34 -5.28 -20.82
N ASN A 161 10.07 -5.32 -19.70
CA ASN A 161 11.28 -6.14 -19.54
C ASN A 161 11.10 -7.32 -18.59
N LEU A 162 10.12 -7.28 -17.68
CA LEU A 162 9.82 -8.37 -16.76
C LEU A 162 8.85 -9.36 -17.39
N SER A 163 9.08 -10.65 -17.15
CA SER A 163 8.12 -11.68 -17.56
C SER A 163 6.81 -11.53 -16.78
N PRO A 164 5.65 -11.94 -17.34
CA PRO A 164 4.36 -11.87 -16.65
C PRO A 164 4.36 -12.59 -15.28
N ARG A 165 5.11 -13.69 -15.18
CA ARG A 165 5.26 -14.46 -13.94
C ARG A 165 5.99 -13.66 -12.87
N LEU A 166 7.14 -13.06 -13.22
CA LEU A 166 7.95 -12.27 -12.29
C LEU A 166 7.21 -11.00 -11.87
N TRP A 167 6.56 -10.31 -12.81
CA TRP A 167 5.72 -9.15 -12.52
C TRP A 167 4.63 -9.48 -11.49
N LYS A 168 3.90 -10.59 -11.71
CA LYS A 168 2.87 -11.06 -10.77
C LYS A 168 3.47 -11.42 -9.41
N ALA A 169 4.59 -12.14 -9.37
CA ALA A 169 5.25 -12.51 -8.12
C ALA A 169 5.64 -11.26 -7.29
N LEU A 170 6.25 -10.26 -7.92
CA LEU A 170 6.58 -8.99 -7.27
C LEU A 170 5.35 -8.29 -6.70
N HIS A 171 4.24 -8.26 -7.46
CA HIS A 171 3.02 -7.62 -6.98
C HIS A 171 2.32 -8.40 -5.87
N MET A 172 2.50 -9.73 -5.80
CA MET A 172 1.97 -10.53 -4.69
C MET A 172 2.71 -10.29 -3.37
N LEU A 173 3.92 -9.71 -3.40
CA LEU A 173 4.64 -9.32 -2.19
C LEU A 173 3.91 -8.26 -1.37
N VAL A 174 2.93 -7.55 -1.95
CA VAL A 174 2.11 -6.58 -1.21
C VAL A 174 1.39 -7.22 -0.01
N TYR A 175 0.98 -8.49 -0.11
CA TYR A 175 0.34 -9.18 1.00
C TYR A 175 1.32 -9.54 2.12
N VAL A 176 2.58 -9.83 1.77
CA VAL A 176 3.67 -10.00 2.74
C VAL A 176 3.97 -8.67 3.41
N ALA A 177 4.10 -7.59 2.64
CA ALA A 177 4.28 -6.24 3.19
C ALA A 177 3.12 -5.84 4.11
N TYR A 178 1.87 -6.17 3.74
CA TYR A 178 0.70 -5.90 4.56
C TYR A 178 0.74 -6.65 5.89
N ALA A 179 1.10 -7.95 5.89
CA ALA A 179 1.25 -8.72 7.12
C ALA A 179 2.36 -8.15 8.03
N LEU A 180 3.50 -7.78 7.44
CA LEU A 180 4.60 -7.13 8.16
C LEU A 180 4.17 -5.79 8.75
N LEU A 181 3.39 -4.98 8.02
CA LEU A 181 2.92 -3.67 8.49
C LEU A 181 1.86 -3.79 9.58
N VAL A 182 0.95 -4.77 9.50
CA VAL A 182 0.02 -5.08 10.61
C VAL A 182 0.82 -5.42 11.87
N GLY A 183 1.84 -6.28 11.76
CA GLY A 183 2.73 -6.60 12.88
C GLY A 183 3.49 -5.37 13.41
N HIS A 184 4.05 -4.55 12.51
CA HIS A 184 4.75 -3.32 12.84
C HIS A 184 3.86 -2.35 13.66
N VAL A 185 2.63 -2.11 13.19
CA VAL A 185 1.70 -1.19 13.86
C VAL A 185 1.22 -1.75 15.21
N LEU A 186 0.84 -3.03 15.27
CA LEU A 186 0.33 -3.62 16.52
C LEU A 186 1.41 -3.70 17.60
N LEU A 187 2.63 -4.12 17.25
CA LEU A 187 3.74 -4.20 18.21
C LEU A 187 4.25 -2.81 18.61
N GLY A 188 4.27 -1.85 17.69
CA GLY A 188 4.57 -0.45 18.01
C GLY A 188 3.56 0.16 18.97
N ALA A 189 2.27 -0.06 18.74
CA ALA A 189 1.22 0.40 19.66
C ALA A 189 1.31 -0.26 21.05
N ALA A 190 1.78 -1.50 21.13
CA ALA A 190 2.00 -2.19 22.42
C ALA A 190 3.21 -1.65 23.21
N ARG A 191 4.09 -0.87 22.56
CA ARG A 191 5.27 -0.22 23.18
C ARG A 191 4.94 1.15 23.76
N GLU A 192 3.99 1.87 23.18
CA GLU A 192 3.57 3.18 23.68
C GLU A 192 2.71 3.04 24.94
N SER A 193 2.88 3.95 25.90
CA SER A 193 2.22 3.95 27.21
C SER A 193 0.72 4.36 27.18
N GLY A 194 0.09 4.37 26.00
CA GLY A 194 -1.32 4.71 25.81
C GLY A 194 -2.27 3.51 25.93
N ASP A 195 -3.55 3.70 25.61
CA ASP A 195 -4.53 2.61 25.46
C ASP A 195 -4.28 1.85 24.14
N PRO A 196 -3.68 0.64 24.18
CA PRO A 196 -3.35 -0.10 22.97
C PRO A 196 -4.62 -0.63 22.27
N GLY A 197 -5.77 -0.61 22.95
CA GLY A 197 -7.02 -1.12 22.43
C GLY A 197 -7.48 -0.41 21.15
N VAL A 198 -7.38 0.92 21.09
CA VAL A 198 -7.83 1.68 19.92
C VAL A 198 -7.02 1.33 18.67
N TYR A 199 -5.70 1.30 18.78
CA TYR A 199 -4.82 0.92 17.65
C TYR A 199 -5.05 -0.53 17.21
N ALA A 200 -5.26 -1.44 18.16
CA ALA A 200 -5.58 -2.82 17.85
C ALA A 200 -6.92 -2.94 17.11
N TRP A 201 -7.98 -2.28 17.60
CA TRP A 201 -9.30 -2.32 16.96
C TRP A 201 -9.31 -1.69 15.56
N VAL A 202 -8.65 -0.55 15.38
CA VAL A 202 -8.55 0.09 14.06
C VAL A 202 -7.78 -0.79 13.08
N THR A 203 -6.66 -1.37 13.51
CA THR A 203 -5.83 -2.24 12.67
C THR A 203 -6.56 -3.54 12.30
N LEU A 204 -7.17 -4.21 13.27
CA LEU A 204 -7.93 -5.45 13.04
C LEU A 204 -9.22 -5.19 12.24
N GLY A 205 -9.88 -4.06 12.48
CA GLY A 205 -11.03 -3.63 11.69
C GLY A 205 -10.68 -3.35 10.23
N GLY A 206 -9.56 -2.65 9.99
CA GLY A 206 -8.99 -2.45 8.65
C GLY A 206 -8.66 -3.77 7.97
N PHE A 207 -8.02 -4.70 8.69
CA PHE A 207 -7.78 -6.06 8.19
C PHE A 207 -9.07 -6.79 7.82
N ALA A 208 -10.06 -6.81 8.71
CA ALA A 208 -11.34 -7.47 8.47
C ALA A 208 -12.06 -6.87 7.26
N PHE A 209 -12.00 -5.55 7.09
CA PHE A 209 -12.56 -4.85 5.94
C PHE A 209 -11.88 -5.27 4.62
N ILE A 210 -10.55 -5.24 4.56
CA ILE A 210 -9.80 -5.63 3.36
C ILE A 210 -10.00 -7.11 3.05
N ALA A 211 -9.87 -7.99 4.05
CA ALA A 211 -10.11 -9.42 3.88
C ALA A 211 -11.55 -9.69 3.40
N GLY A 212 -12.53 -9.02 4.00
CA GLY A 212 -13.94 -9.09 3.60
C GLY A 212 -14.14 -8.68 2.15
N LEU A 213 -13.60 -7.53 1.72
CA LEU A 213 -13.69 -7.09 0.32
C LEU A 213 -13.10 -8.12 -0.66
N HIS A 214 -11.93 -8.67 -0.35
CA HIS A 214 -11.29 -9.68 -1.19
C HIS A 214 -12.11 -10.96 -1.27
N LEU A 215 -12.63 -11.44 -0.14
CA LEU A 215 -13.48 -12.63 -0.08
C LEU A 215 -14.79 -12.41 -0.84
N THR A 216 -15.50 -11.30 -0.59
CA THR A 216 -16.75 -10.96 -1.28
C THR A 216 -16.53 -10.82 -2.79
N ALA A 217 -15.48 -10.12 -3.22
CA ALA A 217 -15.17 -10.01 -4.65
C ALA A 217 -14.85 -11.37 -5.27
N GLY A 218 -14.08 -12.22 -4.59
CA GLY A 218 -13.77 -13.57 -5.07
C GLY A 218 -14.99 -14.48 -5.15
N LEU A 219 -15.86 -14.46 -4.14
CA LEU A 219 -17.07 -15.28 -4.10
C LEU A 219 -18.08 -14.86 -5.18
N LEU A 220 -18.27 -13.56 -5.38
CA LEU A 220 -19.22 -13.04 -6.36
C LEU A 220 -18.71 -13.18 -7.81
N SER A 221 -17.39 -13.12 -8.04
CA SER A 221 -16.82 -13.32 -9.38
C SER A 221 -16.52 -14.76 -9.73
N TRP A 222 -16.62 -15.71 -8.79
CA TRP A 222 -16.16 -17.09 -8.99
C TRP A 222 -16.86 -17.81 -10.15
N SER A 223 -18.18 -17.71 -10.27
CA SER A 223 -18.91 -18.40 -11.34
C SER A 223 -18.53 -17.90 -12.72
N GLN A 224 -18.31 -16.59 -12.87
CA GLN A 224 -17.86 -15.96 -14.10
C GLN A 224 -16.41 -16.35 -14.41
N ASP A 225 -15.52 -16.25 -13.42
CA ASP A 225 -14.11 -16.62 -13.55
C ASP A 225 -13.96 -18.11 -13.94
N ALA A 226 -14.75 -19.00 -13.34
CA ALA A 226 -14.75 -20.44 -13.64
C ALA A 226 -15.29 -20.76 -15.04
N ALA A 227 -16.30 -20.01 -15.52
CA ALA A 227 -16.81 -20.16 -16.87
C ALA A 227 -15.76 -19.74 -17.90
N THR A 228 -15.10 -18.60 -17.69
CA THR A 228 -14.02 -18.11 -18.55
C THR A 228 -12.83 -19.08 -18.57
N ASP A 229 -12.40 -19.57 -17.40
CA ASP A 229 -11.32 -20.56 -17.30
C ASP A 229 -11.65 -21.86 -18.04
N ARG A 230 -12.91 -22.32 -18.00
CA ARG A 230 -13.35 -23.50 -18.75
C ARG A 230 -13.26 -23.25 -20.26
N LEU A 231 -13.78 -22.12 -20.74
CA LEU A 231 -13.73 -21.74 -22.15
C LEU A 231 -12.29 -21.72 -22.67
N VAL A 232 -11.36 -21.11 -21.91
CA VAL A 232 -9.93 -21.06 -22.28
C VAL A 232 -9.31 -22.47 -22.35
N ARG A 233 -9.64 -23.36 -21.40
CA ARG A 233 -9.17 -24.77 -21.43
C ARG A 233 -9.72 -25.55 -22.61
N ASP A 234 -10.95 -25.28 -23.01
CA ASP A 234 -11.62 -25.91 -24.14
C ASP A 234 -11.18 -25.31 -25.49
N GLY A 235 -10.17 -24.41 -25.50
CA GLY A 235 -9.60 -23.81 -26.69
C GLY A 235 -10.37 -22.60 -27.23
N TRP A 236 -11.36 -22.11 -26.50
CA TRP A 236 -12.13 -20.92 -26.89
C TRP A 236 -11.42 -19.64 -26.46
N LEU A 237 -11.41 -18.66 -27.36
CA LEU A 237 -10.86 -17.31 -27.13
C LEU A 237 -12.02 -16.33 -26.94
N GLU A 238 -11.97 -15.53 -25.86
CA GLU A 238 -12.94 -14.48 -25.62
C GLU A 238 -12.68 -13.31 -26.59
N LEU A 239 -13.56 -13.13 -27.58
CA LEU A 239 -13.44 -12.09 -28.62
C LEU A 239 -14.12 -10.75 -28.25
N GLY A 240 -14.71 -10.66 -27.05
CA GLY A 240 -15.47 -9.52 -26.59
C GLY A 240 -16.98 -9.62 -26.90
N PRO A 241 -17.77 -8.57 -26.59
CA PRO A 241 -19.20 -8.57 -26.83
C PRO A 241 -19.50 -8.82 -28.30
N ALA A 242 -20.52 -9.63 -28.61
CA ALA A 242 -20.91 -9.92 -29.99
C ALA A 242 -21.13 -8.65 -30.83
N LEU A 243 -21.67 -7.59 -30.20
CA LEU A 243 -21.90 -6.28 -30.80
C LEU A 243 -20.62 -5.49 -31.15
N SER A 244 -19.46 -5.89 -30.63
CA SER A 244 -18.16 -5.31 -30.98
C SER A 244 -17.52 -5.93 -32.22
N ILE A 245 -18.08 -7.03 -32.71
CA ILE A 245 -17.67 -7.69 -33.95
C ILE A 245 -18.45 -7.03 -35.09
N PRO A 246 -17.78 -6.30 -36.00
CA PRO A 246 -18.48 -5.67 -37.13
C PRO A 246 -19.13 -6.73 -38.01
N ASP A 247 -20.40 -6.53 -38.37
CA ASP A 247 -21.15 -7.43 -39.25
C ASP A 247 -20.40 -7.68 -40.57
N ASN A 248 -20.52 -8.90 -41.11
CA ASN A 248 -19.93 -9.34 -42.39
C ASN A 248 -18.38 -9.34 -42.47
N ARG A 249 -17.68 -9.56 -41.34
CA ARG A 249 -16.20 -9.66 -41.31
C ARG A 249 -15.64 -11.06 -41.04
N ALA A 250 -16.47 -12.08 -40.87
CA ALA A 250 -16.00 -13.47 -40.87
C ALA A 250 -15.48 -13.81 -42.28
N ARG A 251 -14.17 -13.98 -42.41
CA ARG A 251 -13.51 -14.57 -43.58
C ARG A 251 -13.10 -15.99 -43.25
#